data_AF-A0A7G9L3P2-F1
#
_entry.id   AF-A0A7G9L3P2-F1
#
_cell.length_a   1.000
_cell.length_b   1.000
_cell.length_c   1.000
_cell.angle_alpha   90.00
_cell.angle_beta   90.00
_cell.angle_gamma   90.00
#
_symmetry.space_group_name_H-M   'P 1'
#
loop_
_entity.id
_entity.type
_entity.pdbx_description
1 polymer ?
#
loop_
_entity_poly.entity_id
_entity_poly.type
_entity_poly.pdbx_seq_one_letter_code
_entity_poly.pdbx_strand_id
1 'polypeptide(L)'
;MPSAFDFAPFRRSTVGFDRLFELLENSASGQSQDNYPPFDLVKLGDNEFHISLAVAGFTQDEIDITAHQNQLIVSGQKREDNGATYIHRGIANRSFERRFGLADHITVTGADLRDGLLSIELTREIPEAMKPRKIDIGRGETHQLDAPLGDAERSKKTSKQLQDA
;
A
#
# COMPACT_ATOMS: atom_id res chain seq x y z
N MET A 1 -22.25 23.55 -40.97
CA MET A 1 -23.00 23.03 -39.81
C MET A 1 -22.01 22.30 -38.91
N PRO A 2 -21.48 22.95 -37.87
CA PRO A 2 -20.66 22.30 -36.85
C PRO A 2 -21.58 21.68 -35.79
N SER A 3 -21.29 20.46 -35.40
CA SER A 3 -21.81 19.88 -34.16
C SER A 3 -20.61 19.30 -33.42
N ALA A 4 -19.87 20.21 -32.80
CA ALA A 4 -18.90 19.86 -31.78
C ALA A 4 -19.66 19.21 -30.63
N PHE A 5 -19.61 17.88 -30.58
CA PHE A 5 -19.85 17.18 -29.34
C PHE A 5 -18.67 17.46 -28.42
N ASP A 6 -18.88 18.49 -27.61
CA ASP A 6 -18.07 18.86 -26.47
C ASP A 6 -18.17 17.74 -25.42
N PHE A 7 -17.05 17.03 -25.24
CA PHE A 7 -16.87 16.03 -24.17
C PHE A 7 -15.92 16.55 -23.08
N ALA A 8 -15.91 17.87 -22.81
CA ALA A 8 -15.06 18.47 -21.78
C ALA A 8 -15.41 18.13 -20.30
N PRO A 9 -16.60 17.63 -19.88
CA PRO A 9 -16.83 17.45 -18.45
C PRO A 9 -16.74 16.00 -17.92
N PHE A 10 -16.51 14.98 -18.75
CA PHE A 10 -16.43 13.58 -18.25
C PHE A 10 -14.99 13.04 -18.11
N ARG A 11 -13.97 13.90 -18.22
CA ARG A 11 -12.57 13.58 -17.91
C ARG A 11 -12.22 13.71 -16.42
N ARG A 12 -13.06 13.16 -15.53
CA ARG A 12 -12.65 12.90 -14.15
C ARG A 12 -12.83 11.42 -13.87
N SER A 13 -11.68 10.74 -13.75
CA SER A 13 -11.44 9.33 -13.42
C SER A 13 -12.20 8.37 -14.34
N THR A 14 -11.57 7.67 -15.29
CA THR A 14 -10.78 6.46 -15.02
C THR A 14 -10.20 5.94 -16.33
N VAL A 15 -9.20 6.60 -16.90
CA VAL A 15 -8.48 6.05 -18.05
C VAL A 15 -6.99 6.33 -17.85
N GLY A 16 -6.29 5.43 -17.15
CA GLY A 16 -4.86 5.58 -16.92
C GLY A 16 -4.21 4.61 -15.92
N PHE A 17 -4.94 4.10 -14.93
CA PHE A 17 -4.35 3.15 -13.96
C PHE A 17 -4.27 1.72 -14.50
N ASP A 18 -5.24 1.26 -15.29
CA ASP A 18 -5.24 -0.13 -15.78
C ASP A 18 -4.06 -0.43 -16.74
N ARG A 19 -3.66 0.53 -17.59
CA ARG A 19 -2.48 0.38 -18.48
C ARG A 19 -1.14 0.56 -17.76
N LEU A 20 -1.10 1.25 -16.62
CA LEU A 20 0.11 1.33 -15.77
C LEU A 20 0.27 0.06 -14.93
N PHE A 21 -0.84 -0.53 -14.48
CA PHE A 21 -0.85 -1.85 -13.85
C PHE A 21 -0.41 -2.95 -14.82
N GLU A 22 -0.95 -3.02 -16.05
CA GLU A 22 -0.56 -4.06 -17.03
C GLU A 22 0.89 -3.94 -17.55
N LEU A 23 1.50 -2.75 -17.57
CA LEU A 23 2.92 -2.59 -17.96
C LEU A 23 3.90 -2.83 -16.80
N LEU A 24 3.50 -2.57 -15.56
CA LEU A 24 4.28 -2.95 -14.37
C LEU A 24 4.25 -4.48 -14.17
N GLU A 25 3.07 -5.09 -14.36
CA GLU A 25 2.88 -6.55 -14.38
C GLU A 25 3.74 -7.23 -15.46
N ASN A 26 3.87 -6.62 -16.65
CA ASN A 26 4.67 -7.15 -17.77
C ASN A 26 6.18 -6.82 -17.75
N SER A 27 6.66 -5.93 -16.88
CA SER A 27 8.11 -5.66 -16.71
C SER A 27 8.71 -6.37 -15.50
N ALA A 28 7.89 -6.75 -14.52
CA ALA A 28 8.28 -7.66 -13.44
C ALA A 28 8.39 -9.14 -13.88
N SER A 29 7.81 -9.50 -15.03
CA SER A 29 7.90 -10.85 -15.62
C SER A 29 9.22 -11.13 -16.37
N GLY A 30 10.18 -10.19 -16.32
CA GLY A 30 11.49 -10.25 -16.98
C GLY A 30 12.56 -11.13 -16.31
N GLN A 31 12.22 -11.92 -15.28
CA GLN A 31 13.09 -12.96 -14.71
C GLN A 31 12.27 -14.24 -14.56
N SER A 32 12.13 -14.99 -15.65
CA SER A 32 11.28 -16.19 -15.78
C SER A 32 11.71 -17.40 -14.92
N GLN A 33 12.46 -17.22 -13.84
CA GLN A 33 12.85 -18.26 -12.88
C GLN A 33 12.35 -18.04 -11.44
N ASP A 34 11.90 -16.83 -11.08
CA ASP A 34 11.51 -16.46 -9.70
C ASP A 34 9.98 -16.34 -9.48
N ASN A 35 9.16 -16.91 -10.36
CA ASN A 35 7.69 -16.94 -10.23
C ASN A 35 7.13 -18.17 -9.50
N TYR A 36 7.94 -18.79 -8.64
CA TYR A 36 7.50 -19.89 -7.79
C TYR A 36 7.45 -19.46 -6.33
N PRO A 37 6.46 -19.94 -5.57
CA PRO A 37 5.33 -20.77 -6.01
C PRO A 37 4.33 -19.98 -6.87
N PRO A 38 3.67 -20.60 -7.86
CA PRO A 38 2.56 -19.96 -8.55
C PRO A 38 1.43 -19.71 -7.55
N PHE A 39 0.72 -18.61 -7.74
CA PHE A 39 -0.31 -18.17 -6.81
C PHE A 39 -1.47 -17.50 -7.54
N ASP A 40 -2.63 -17.52 -6.90
CA ASP A 40 -3.82 -16.78 -7.28
C ASP A 40 -4.15 -15.76 -6.19
N LEU A 41 -4.63 -14.58 -6.59
CA LEU A 41 -5.20 -13.57 -5.69
C LEU A 41 -6.62 -13.28 -6.14
N VAL A 42 -7.59 -13.59 -5.28
CA VAL A 42 -9.02 -13.47 -5.58
C VAL A 42 -9.66 -12.47 -4.63
N LYS A 43 -10.42 -11.52 -5.18
CA LYS A 43 -11.33 -10.66 -4.41
C LYS A 43 -12.67 -11.38 -4.29
N LEU A 44 -13.06 -11.78 -3.07
CA LEU A 44 -14.32 -12.50 -2.79
C LEU A 44 -15.47 -11.53 -2.48
N GLY A 45 -15.16 -10.37 -1.91
CA GLY A 45 -16.12 -9.33 -1.56
C GLY A 45 -15.43 -7.97 -1.49
N ASP A 46 -16.14 -6.93 -1.07
CA ASP A 46 -15.56 -5.57 -1.02
C ASP A 46 -14.40 -5.43 -0.04
N ASN A 47 -14.41 -6.23 1.03
CA ASN A 47 -13.40 -6.23 2.08
C ASN A 47 -12.76 -7.63 2.29
N GLU A 48 -12.98 -8.58 1.40
CA GLU A 48 -12.54 -9.97 1.55
C GLU A 48 -11.68 -10.39 0.36
N PHE A 49 -10.49 -10.89 0.65
CA PHE A 49 -9.52 -11.34 -0.33
C PHE A 49 -8.96 -12.70 0.08
N HIS A 50 -8.55 -13.48 -0.91
CA HIS A 50 -8.00 -14.81 -0.72
C HIS A 50 -6.78 -14.98 -1.60
N ILE A 51 -5.67 -15.41 -1.01
CA ILE A 51 -4.47 -15.81 -1.73
C ILE A 51 -4.38 -17.34 -1.69
N SER A 52 -4.11 -17.96 -2.83
CA SER A 52 -3.85 -19.41 -2.92
C SER A 52 -2.47 -19.63 -3.54
N LEU A 53 -1.58 -20.38 -2.89
CA LEU A 53 -0.23 -20.68 -3.39
C LEU A 53 -0.01 -22.18 -3.56
N ALA A 54 0.56 -22.62 -4.69
CA ALA A 54 0.87 -24.03 -4.92
C ALA A 54 2.21 -24.44 -4.29
N VAL A 55 2.17 -24.87 -3.04
CA VAL A 55 3.33 -25.26 -2.21
C VAL A 55 3.44 -26.78 -2.06
N ALA A 56 3.07 -27.53 -3.11
CA ALA A 56 3.13 -28.99 -3.09
C ALA A 56 4.54 -29.49 -2.74
N GLY A 57 4.60 -30.44 -1.80
CA GLY A 57 5.85 -31.03 -1.31
C GLY A 57 6.44 -30.36 -0.07
N PHE A 58 5.83 -29.30 0.44
CA PHE A 58 6.13 -28.72 1.75
C PHE A 58 5.12 -29.20 2.79
N THR A 59 5.61 -29.45 4.00
CA THR A 59 4.75 -29.68 5.17
C THR A 59 4.49 -28.37 5.89
N GLN A 60 3.51 -28.35 6.80
CA GLN A 60 3.15 -27.14 7.55
C GLN A 60 4.33 -26.59 8.37
N ASP A 61 5.18 -27.46 8.91
CA ASP A 61 6.39 -27.10 9.66
C ASP A 61 7.56 -26.63 8.78
N GLU A 62 7.44 -26.75 7.46
CA GLU A 62 8.44 -26.29 6.49
C GLU A 62 8.06 -24.94 5.86
N ILE A 63 6.90 -24.37 6.23
CA ILE A 63 6.38 -23.10 5.72
C ILE A 63 6.26 -22.10 6.86
N ASP A 64 6.76 -20.88 6.63
CA ASP A 64 6.57 -19.74 7.52
C ASP A 64 5.78 -18.64 6.81
N ILE A 65 4.85 -18.04 7.56
CA ILE A 65 4.00 -16.94 7.08
C ILE A 65 4.12 -15.78 8.07
N THR A 66 4.70 -14.68 7.63
CA THR A 66 4.94 -13.50 8.45
C THR A 66 4.30 -12.27 7.81
N ALA A 67 3.49 -11.53 8.58
CA ALA A 67 2.95 -10.24 8.16
C ALA A 67 3.66 -9.10 8.90
N HIS A 68 4.25 -8.17 8.15
CA HIS A 68 4.98 -7.03 8.71
C HIS A 68 4.84 -5.78 7.81
N GLN A 69 4.47 -4.64 8.40
CA GLN A 69 4.42 -3.32 7.74
C GLN A 69 3.83 -3.35 6.32
N ASN A 70 2.55 -3.73 6.19
CA ASN A 70 1.86 -3.80 4.90
C ASN A 70 2.48 -4.81 3.91
N GLN A 71 3.23 -5.80 4.40
CA GLN A 71 3.79 -6.87 3.59
C GLN A 71 3.48 -8.22 4.23
N LEU A 72 3.06 -9.17 3.39
CA LEU A 72 2.95 -10.58 3.76
C LEU A 72 4.10 -11.34 3.09
N ILE A 73 4.87 -12.05 3.89
CA ILE A 73 5.99 -12.88 3.44
C ILE A 73 5.62 -14.33 3.71
N VAL A 74 5.63 -15.14 2.66
CA VAL A 74 5.44 -16.58 2.73
C VAL A 74 6.75 -17.23 2.30
N SER A 75 7.39 -17.98 3.18
CA SER A 75 8.63 -18.68 2.88
C SER A 75 8.46 -20.18 3.12
N GLY A 76 9.18 -20.98 2.33
CA GLY A 76 9.21 -22.42 2.50
C GLY A 76 10.63 -22.92 2.38
N GLN A 77 11.07 -23.75 3.32
CA GLN A 77 12.39 -24.35 3.29
C GLN A 77 12.29 -25.85 3.60
N LYS A 78 12.75 -26.67 2.65
CA LYS A 78 12.87 -28.11 2.87
C LYS A 78 14.02 -28.40 3.82
N ARG A 79 13.79 -29.26 4.80
CA ARG A 79 14.89 -29.87 5.55
C ARG A 79 15.72 -30.76 4.63
N GLU A 80 17.04 -30.73 4.79
CA GLU A 80 17.95 -31.53 3.98
C GLU A 80 17.69 -33.02 4.20
N ASP A 81 17.49 -33.75 3.11
CA ASP A 81 17.31 -35.19 3.12
C ASP A 81 18.69 -35.87 3.02
N ASN A 82 19.33 -36.05 4.17
CA ASN A 82 20.73 -36.46 4.33
C ASN A 82 21.01 -37.94 4.04
N GLY A 83 20.49 -38.50 2.94
CA GLY A 83 20.76 -39.92 2.63
C GLY A 83 20.29 -40.46 1.28
N ALA A 84 19.51 -39.71 0.50
CA ALA A 84 18.99 -40.22 -0.76
C ALA A 84 19.97 -39.99 -1.93
N THR A 85 20.44 -41.08 -2.53
CA THR A 85 21.16 -41.02 -3.81
C THR A 85 20.14 -40.97 -4.94
N TYR A 86 19.90 -39.78 -5.48
CA TYR A 86 18.95 -39.57 -6.57
C TYR A 86 19.58 -39.96 -7.92
N ILE A 87 18.90 -40.84 -8.67
CA ILE A 87 19.26 -41.15 -10.07
C ILE A 87 18.81 -40.01 -11.01
N HIS A 88 17.63 -39.45 -10.74
CA HIS A 88 17.09 -38.26 -11.38
C HIS A 88 16.16 -37.54 -10.41
N ARG A 89 16.25 -36.22 -10.31
CA ARG A 89 15.42 -35.40 -9.41
C ARG A 89 14.64 -34.36 -10.21
N GLY A 90 13.48 -34.76 -10.72
CA GLY A 90 12.56 -33.88 -11.47
C GLY A 90 11.73 -32.95 -10.58
N ILE A 91 11.62 -33.28 -9.28
CA ILE A 91 10.87 -32.50 -8.29
C ILE A 91 11.86 -32.12 -7.18
N ALA A 92 12.60 -31.05 -7.42
CA ALA A 92 13.41 -30.43 -6.38
C ALA A 92 12.52 -29.40 -5.69
N ASN A 93 12.05 -29.72 -4.48
CA ASN A 93 11.39 -28.76 -3.60
C ASN A 93 12.41 -27.70 -3.19
N ARG A 94 12.55 -26.69 -4.05
CA ARG A 94 13.42 -25.54 -3.83
C ARG A 94 12.88 -24.69 -2.72
N SER A 95 13.74 -24.21 -1.84
CA SER A 95 13.34 -23.15 -0.91
C SER A 95 12.80 -21.97 -1.69
N PHE A 96 11.78 -21.31 -1.15
CA PHE A 96 11.14 -20.18 -1.79
C PHE A 96 10.82 -19.09 -0.78
N GLU A 97 10.68 -17.88 -1.28
CA GLU A 97 10.14 -16.75 -0.55
C GLU A 97 9.25 -15.95 -1.49
N ARG A 98 8.01 -15.69 -1.08
CA ARG A 98 7.03 -14.90 -1.81
C ARG A 98 6.61 -13.73 -0.95
N ARG A 99 6.65 -12.53 -1.53
CA ARG A 99 6.24 -11.29 -0.86
C ARG A 99 5.02 -10.73 -1.55
N PHE A 100 4.00 -10.40 -0.77
CA PHE A 100 2.79 -9.72 -1.22
C PHE A 100 2.73 -8.35 -0.56
N GLY A 101 2.53 -7.31 -1.36
CA GLY A 101 2.16 -6.00 -0.84
C GLY A 101 0.71 -6.01 -0.39
N LEU A 102 0.46 -5.66 0.87
CA LEU A 102 -0.87 -5.50 1.43
C LEU A 102 -1.25 -4.02 1.39
N ALA A 103 -2.49 -3.72 1.01
CA ALA A 103 -3.01 -2.37 1.16
C ALA A 103 -3.20 -2.02 2.64
N ASP A 104 -3.37 -0.72 2.91
CA ASP A 104 -3.65 -0.26 4.27
C ASP A 104 -4.90 -0.91 4.84
N HIS A 105 -4.79 -1.31 6.11
CA HIS A 105 -5.85 -1.95 6.89
C HIS A 105 -6.26 -3.34 6.41
N ILE A 106 -5.46 -4.01 5.59
CA ILE A 106 -5.62 -5.45 5.34
C ILE A 106 -4.94 -6.24 6.44
N THR A 107 -5.65 -7.22 6.99
CA THR A 107 -5.16 -8.14 8.03
C THR A 107 -5.36 -9.58 7.57
N VAL A 108 -4.50 -10.50 8.04
CA VAL A 108 -4.63 -11.94 7.78
C VAL A 108 -5.57 -12.52 8.83
N THR A 109 -6.66 -13.15 8.40
CA THR A 109 -7.63 -13.79 9.31
C THR A 109 -7.37 -15.26 9.51
N GLY A 110 -6.79 -15.93 8.51
CA GLY A 110 -6.53 -17.36 8.55
C GLY A 110 -5.53 -17.80 7.50
N ALA A 111 -4.92 -18.96 7.74
CA ALA A 111 -4.08 -19.65 6.78
C ALA A 111 -4.21 -21.16 6.95
N ASP A 112 -4.44 -21.87 5.85
CA ASP A 112 -4.67 -23.31 5.81
C ASP A 112 -3.85 -23.94 4.67
N LEU A 113 -3.23 -25.09 4.96
CA LEU A 113 -2.52 -25.88 3.96
C LEU A 113 -3.28 -27.17 3.69
N ARG A 114 -3.77 -27.37 2.47
CA ARG A 114 -4.48 -28.59 2.05
C ARG A 114 -4.09 -29.00 0.64
N ASP A 115 -3.81 -30.29 0.45
CA ASP A 115 -3.50 -30.88 -0.86
C ASP A 115 -2.38 -30.17 -1.65
N GLY A 116 -1.40 -29.59 -0.95
CA GLY A 116 -0.30 -28.82 -1.55
C GLY A 116 -0.67 -27.40 -1.98
N LEU A 117 -1.84 -26.91 -1.59
CA LEU A 117 -2.26 -25.51 -1.73
C LEU A 117 -2.30 -24.83 -0.37
N LEU A 118 -1.62 -23.71 -0.26
CA LEU A 118 -1.69 -22.82 0.89
C LEU A 118 -2.73 -21.74 0.59
N SER A 119 -3.81 -21.74 1.35
CA SER A 119 -4.86 -20.73 1.36
C SER A 119 -4.59 -19.71 2.46
N ILE A 120 -4.65 -18.43 2.12
CA ILE A 120 -4.49 -17.32 3.07
C ILE A 120 -5.67 -16.38 2.91
N GLU A 121 -6.43 -16.21 3.99
CA GLU A 121 -7.60 -15.34 4.05
C GLU A 121 -7.20 -13.95 4.56
N LEU A 122 -7.69 -12.93 3.88
CA LEU A 122 -7.37 -11.53 4.13
C LEU A 122 -8.65 -10.72 4.22
N THR A 123 -8.75 -9.88 5.24
CA THR A 123 -9.89 -8.95 5.39
C THR A 123 -9.42 -7.52 5.57
N ARG A 124 -10.20 -6.59 5.04
CA ARG A 124 -9.97 -5.15 5.21
C ARG A 124 -10.77 -4.63 6.40
N GLU A 125 -10.08 -4.32 7.49
CA GLU A 125 -10.67 -3.74 8.70
C GLU A 125 -10.52 -2.22 8.69
N ILE A 126 -11.51 -1.48 8.17
CA ILE A 126 -11.50 -0.02 8.24
C ILE A 126 -11.84 0.41 9.68
N PRO A 127 -10.93 1.02 10.46
CA PRO A 127 -11.22 1.44 11.82
C PRO A 127 -12.38 2.44 11.84
N GLU A 128 -13.34 2.27 12.76
CA GLU A 128 -14.49 3.17 12.87
C GLU A 128 -14.08 4.64 13.13
N ALA A 129 -12.90 4.87 13.70
CA ALA A 129 -12.33 6.20 13.95
C ALA A 129 -12.03 7.01 12.67
N MET A 130 -12.00 6.36 11.49
CA MET A 130 -11.90 7.03 10.19
C MET A 130 -13.25 7.28 9.53
N LYS A 131 -14.37 6.92 10.17
CA LYS A 131 -15.68 7.39 9.70
C LYS A 131 -15.67 8.92 9.73
N PRO A 132 -15.96 9.60 8.61
CA PRO A 132 -15.95 11.06 8.57
C PRO A 132 -16.95 11.59 9.60
N ARG A 133 -16.44 12.25 10.64
CA ARG A 133 -17.27 12.97 11.60
C ARG A 133 -17.68 14.31 11.02
N LYS A 134 -18.98 14.59 11.07
CA LYS A 134 -19.51 15.90 10.72
C LYS A 134 -18.92 16.94 11.69
N ILE A 135 -18.25 17.95 11.16
CA ILE A 135 -17.83 19.12 11.93
C ILE A 135 -18.94 20.15 11.78
N ASP A 136 -19.66 20.43 12.86
CA ASP A 136 -20.63 21.53 12.86
C ASP A 136 -19.87 22.86 12.87
N ILE A 137 -20.25 23.76 11.96
CA ILE A 137 -19.69 25.11 11.89
C ILE A 137 -20.39 25.96 12.95
N GLY A 138 -19.66 26.33 14.01
CA GLY A 138 -20.14 27.31 14.98
C GLY A 138 -20.25 28.70 14.35
N ARG A 139 -21.29 29.47 14.72
CA ARG A 139 -21.32 30.91 14.45
C ARG A 139 -20.20 31.54 15.28
N GLY A 140 -19.10 31.86 14.63
CA GLY A 140 -17.94 32.48 15.28
C GLY A 140 -18.32 33.81 15.91
N GLU A 141 -18.19 33.91 17.23
CA GLU A 141 -17.82 35.17 17.85
C GLU A 141 -16.38 35.43 17.43
N THR A 142 -16.20 36.47 16.62
CA THR A 142 -14.92 36.95 16.12
C THR A 142 -13.90 37.04 17.27
N HIS A 143 -12.96 36.10 17.31
CA HIS A 143 -11.73 36.29 18.07
C HIS A 143 -10.89 37.32 17.32
N GLN A 144 -11.10 38.59 17.68
CA GLN A 144 -10.27 39.69 17.26
C GLN A 144 -8.89 39.48 17.89
N LEU A 145 -7.93 39.05 17.07
CA LEU A 145 -6.52 39.06 17.41
C LEU A 145 -6.08 40.52 17.49
N ASP A 146 -6.15 41.10 18.70
CA ASP A 146 -5.59 42.42 19.00
C ASP A 146 -4.06 42.35 18.87
N ALA A 147 -3.56 42.66 17.68
CA ALA A 147 -2.16 43.00 17.48
C ALA A 147 -1.98 44.47 17.88
N PRO A 148 -1.15 44.81 18.88
CA PRO A 148 -0.83 46.21 19.13
C PRO A 148 -0.04 46.74 17.92
N LEU A 149 -0.66 47.68 17.21
CA LEU A 149 0.02 48.55 16.25
C LEU A 149 1.02 49.40 17.03
N GLY A 150 2.31 49.07 16.95
CA GLY A 150 3.39 49.93 17.39
C GLY A 150 3.51 51.11 16.42
N ASP A 151 3.24 52.31 16.93
CA ASP A 151 3.27 53.56 16.20
C ASP A 151 4.59 53.81 15.47
N ALA A 152 4.48 54.13 14.18
CA ALA A 152 5.54 54.71 13.40
C ALA A 152 5.55 56.23 13.58
N GLU A 153 6.30 56.75 14.56
CA GLU A 153 6.69 58.16 14.54
C GLU A 153 7.89 58.36 13.60
N ARG A 154 7.57 58.81 12.37
CA ARG A 154 8.51 59.56 11.54
C ARG A 154 8.61 60.99 12.07
N SER A 155 9.81 61.43 12.40
CA SER A 155 10.20 62.82 12.11
C SER A 155 11.67 62.89 11.70
N LYS A 156 11.89 63.05 10.39
CA LYS A 156 13.15 63.52 9.82
C LYS A 156 13.10 65.04 9.73
N LYS A 157 14.23 65.67 10.12
CA LYS A 157 14.73 67.02 9.74
C LYS A 157 13.97 68.23 10.29
N THR A 158 14.66 69.09 11.04
CA THR A 158 15.26 70.38 10.58
C THR A 158 15.64 71.27 11.78
N SER A 159 16.74 72.04 11.64
CA SER A 159 17.25 73.13 12.49
C SER A 159 18.20 72.67 13.63
N LYS A 160 19.53 72.77 13.54
CA LYS A 160 20.44 73.94 13.41
C LYS A 160 20.30 74.92 14.59
N GLN A 161 21.46 75.28 15.19
CA GLN A 161 21.73 76.22 16.32
C GLN A 161 21.55 75.61 17.72
N LEU A 162 22.39 75.79 18.75
CA LEU A 162 23.41 76.76 19.17
C LEU A 162 24.36 76.01 20.18
N GLN A 163 25.70 76.15 20.14
CA GLN A 163 26.55 76.97 21.04
C GLN A 163 26.73 76.49 22.50
N ASP A 164 28.01 76.52 22.91
CA ASP A 164 28.59 76.66 24.26
C ASP A 164 28.45 75.53 25.30
N ALA A 165 29.55 74.80 25.51
CA ALA A 165 30.37 74.83 26.75
C ALA A 165 31.49 73.78 26.69
#